data_AF-A0A2R5F3Y9-F1
#
_entry.id   AF-A0A2R5F3Y9-F1
#
_cell.length_a   1.000
_cell.length_b   1.000
_cell.length_c   1.000
_cell.angle_alpha   90.00
_cell.angle_beta   90.00
_cell.angle_gamma   90.00
#
_symmetry.space_group_name_H-M   'P 1'
#
loop_
_entity.id
_entity.type
_entity.pdbx_description
1 polymer ?
#
loop_
_entity_poly.entity_id
_entity_poly.type
_entity_poly.pdbx_seq_one_letter_code
_entity_poly.pdbx_strand_id
1 'polypeptide(L)'
;MHTNKIYFAFALLTTLSACATPTPELDSHFGDAVNAAKAQQTLNPDASQNTAPVTGMDGKAANSAVDRYEKTFEKPQPTENIFNIGVGTSNSSSSGGGR
;
A
#
# COMPACT_ATOMS: atom_id res chain seq x y z
N MET A 1 -11.33 29.82 -56.25
CA MET A 1 -11.66 30.06 -54.83
C MET A 1 -11.75 28.78 -53.99
N HIS A 2 -11.93 27.58 -54.56
CA HIS A 2 -11.95 26.32 -53.81
C HIS A 2 -10.54 25.82 -53.42
N THR A 3 -9.54 26.05 -54.29
CA THR A 3 -8.15 25.64 -54.04
C THR A 3 -7.54 26.32 -52.81
N ASN A 4 -7.76 27.62 -52.61
CA ASN A 4 -7.28 28.34 -51.42
C ASN A 4 -7.98 27.90 -50.12
N LYS A 5 -9.26 27.48 -50.19
CA LYS A 5 -9.97 26.92 -49.04
C LYS A 5 -9.41 25.54 -48.65
N ILE A 6 -9.02 24.73 -49.63
CA ILE A 6 -8.40 23.41 -49.41
C ILE A 6 -7.01 23.56 -48.76
N TYR A 7 -6.18 24.51 -49.23
CA TYR A 7 -4.89 24.79 -48.60
C TYR A 7 -5.02 25.27 -47.15
N PHE A 8 -6.01 26.12 -46.88
CA PHE A 8 -6.26 26.60 -45.51
C PHE A 8 -6.74 25.48 -44.59
N ALA A 9 -7.60 24.58 -45.08
CA ALA A 9 -8.03 23.40 -44.33
C ALA A 9 -6.86 22.44 -44.05
N PHE A 10 -5.98 22.22 -45.03
CA PHE A 10 -4.80 21.36 -44.84
C PHE A 10 -3.82 21.94 -43.82
N ALA A 11 -3.56 23.25 -43.87
CA ALA A 11 -2.73 23.94 -42.88
C ALA A 11 -3.31 23.80 -41.46
N LEU A 12 -4.64 23.96 -41.30
CA LEU A 12 -5.33 23.78 -40.02
C LEU A 12 -5.24 22.35 -39.47
N LEU A 13 -5.31 21.32 -40.33
CA LEU A 13 -5.17 19.93 -39.89
C LEU A 13 -3.73 19.60 -39.43
N THR A 14 -2.71 20.15 -40.10
CA THR A 14 -1.31 19.90 -39.73
C THR A 14 -0.91 20.53 -38.39
N THR A 15 -1.46 21.69 -38.05
CA THR A 15 -1.20 22.33 -36.75
C THR A 15 -1.89 21.61 -35.59
N LEU A 16 -3.02 20.95 -35.83
CA LEU A 16 -3.72 20.15 -34.83
C LEU A 16 -2.95 18.85 -34.49
N SER A 17 -2.36 18.20 -35.50
CA SER A 17 -1.54 17.00 -35.30
C SER A 17 -0.20 17.28 -34.61
N ALA A 18 0.30 18.53 -34.65
CA ALA A 18 1.51 18.93 -33.93
C ALA A 18 1.29 19.07 -32.42
N CYS A 19 0.04 19.20 -31.97
CA CYS A 19 -0.33 19.25 -30.55
C CYS A 19 -0.54 17.85 -29.96
N ALA A 20 -0.75 16.83 -30.81
CA ALA A 20 -0.75 15.43 -30.41
C ALA A 20 0.70 14.93 -30.33
N THR A 21 1.40 15.30 -29.25
CA THR A 21 2.69 14.70 -28.94
C THR A 21 2.47 13.19 -28.78
N PRO A 22 3.10 12.33 -29.60
CA PRO A 22 3.14 10.92 -29.27
C PRO A 22 3.76 10.82 -27.87
N THR A 23 3.22 9.96 -27.02
CA THR A 23 3.72 9.73 -25.66
C THR A 23 4.49 8.41 -25.62
N PRO A 24 5.61 8.24 -26.35
CA PRO A 24 6.33 6.97 -26.41
C PRO A 24 6.91 6.58 -25.05
N GLU A 25 7.34 7.55 -24.25
CA GLU A 25 7.83 7.31 -22.88
C GLU A 25 6.71 6.87 -21.91
N LEU A 26 5.50 7.44 -22.04
CA LEU A 26 4.39 7.07 -21.14
C LEU A 26 3.82 5.70 -21.49
N ASP A 27 3.79 5.36 -22.78
CA ASP A 27 3.35 4.06 -23.27
C ASP A 27 4.36 2.95 -22.92
N SER A 28 5.67 3.25 -22.99
CA SER A 28 6.72 2.29 -22.61
C SER A 28 6.76 1.98 -21.12
N HIS A 29 6.43 2.96 -20.28
CA HIS A 29 6.45 2.84 -18.81
C HIS A 29 5.08 2.51 -18.21
N PHE A 30 4.08 2.24 -19.06
CA PHE A 30 2.73 1.94 -18.59
C PHE A 30 2.72 0.64 -17.77
N GLY A 31 2.34 0.75 -16.50
CA GLY A 31 2.24 -0.39 -15.58
C GLY A 31 3.47 -0.65 -14.72
N ASP A 32 4.59 0.05 -14.94
CA ASP A 32 5.82 -0.11 -14.16
C ASP A 32 5.58 0.09 -12.65
N ALA A 33 4.81 1.12 -12.29
CA ALA A 33 4.47 1.39 -10.88
C ALA A 33 3.68 0.24 -10.23
N VAL A 34 2.74 -0.37 -10.97
CA VAL A 34 1.93 -1.49 -10.46
C VAL A 34 2.77 -2.77 -10.38
N ASN A 35 3.63 -3.01 -11.36
CA ASN A 35 4.55 -4.15 -11.36
C ASN A 35 5.57 -4.03 -10.22
N ALA A 36 6.09 -2.83 -9.96
CA ALA A 36 6.97 -2.55 -8.82
C ALA A 36 6.24 -2.78 -7.48
N ALA A 37 5.03 -2.24 -7.32
CA ALA A 37 4.23 -2.46 -6.12
C ALA A 37 3.91 -3.95 -5.91
N LYS A 38 3.54 -4.67 -6.98
CA LYS A 38 3.33 -6.12 -6.93
C LYS A 38 4.60 -6.85 -6.49
N ALA A 39 5.76 -6.51 -7.04
CA ALA A 39 7.02 -7.15 -6.64
C ALA A 39 7.34 -6.91 -5.16
N GLN A 40 7.05 -5.70 -4.64
CA GLN A 40 7.24 -5.37 -3.23
C GLN A 40 6.22 -6.03 -2.30
N GLN A 41 4.99 -6.25 -2.76
CA GLN A 41 3.91 -6.88 -2.00
C GLN A 41 3.91 -8.41 -2.10
N THR A 42 4.61 -8.97 -3.08
CA THR A 42 4.70 -10.42 -3.29
C THR A 42 5.63 -11.04 -2.24
N LEU A 43 5.05 -11.70 -1.24
CA LEU A 43 5.82 -12.33 -0.15
C LEU A 43 6.70 -13.50 -0.63
N ASN A 44 6.21 -14.29 -1.58
CA ASN A 44 6.94 -15.43 -2.15
C ASN A 44 6.64 -15.57 -3.65
N PRO A 45 7.55 -15.13 -4.54
CA PRO A 45 7.34 -15.22 -5.98
C PRO A 45 7.38 -16.67 -6.51
N ASP A 46 8.09 -17.58 -5.83
CA ASP A 46 8.23 -18.99 -6.22
C ASP A 46 7.14 -19.89 -5.62
N ALA A 47 6.08 -19.31 -5.04
CA ALA A 47 5.02 -20.06 -4.37
C ALA A 47 4.34 -21.10 -5.28
N SER A 48 4.25 -20.86 -6.59
CA SER A 48 3.66 -21.80 -7.54
C SER A 48 4.48 -23.08 -7.72
N GLN A 49 5.79 -23.02 -7.46
CA GLN A 49 6.71 -24.15 -7.64
C GLN A 49 6.69 -25.08 -6.42
N ASN A 50 6.10 -24.65 -5.31
CA ASN A 50 6.00 -25.44 -4.10
C ASN A 50 4.94 -26.55 -4.26
N THR A 51 5.38 -27.80 -4.32
CA THR A 51 4.50 -28.99 -4.38
C THR A 51 4.17 -29.54 -2.98
N ALA A 52 4.71 -28.96 -1.91
CA ALA A 52 4.40 -29.42 -0.56
C ALA A 52 2.89 -29.26 -0.28
N PRO A 53 2.26 -30.25 0.36
CA PRO A 53 0.86 -30.13 0.73
C PRO A 53 0.69 -28.96 1.70
N VAL A 54 -0.33 -28.12 1.46
CA VAL A 54 -0.63 -26.99 2.34
C VAL A 54 -1.10 -27.55 3.68
N THR A 55 -0.22 -27.53 4.68
CA THR A 55 -0.60 -27.77 6.07
C THR A 55 -1.31 -26.52 6.57
N GLY A 56 -2.62 -26.46 6.36
CA GLY A 56 -3.46 -25.36 6.83
C GLY A 56 -3.48 -25.22 8.36
N MET A 57 -4.22 -24.24 8.85
CA MET A 57 -4.47 -24.10 10.28
C MET A 57 -5.42 -25.19 10.80
N ASP A 58 -5.24 -25.61 12.06
CA ASP A 58 -6.18 -26.52 12.72
C ASP A 58 -7.58 -25.88 12.81
N GLY A 59 -8.64 -26.67 12.59
CA GLY A 59 -10.01 -26.15 12.54
C GLY A 59 -10.49 -25.51 13.85
N LYS A 60 -10.05 -26.02 15.00
CA LYS A 60 -10.37 -25.43 16.30
C LYS A 60 -9.62 -24.13 16.50
N ALA A 61 -8.35 -24.07 16.08
CA ALA A 61 -7.58 -22.84 16.08
C ALA A 61 -8.24 -21.78 15.17
N ALA A 62 -8.69 -22.16 13.97
CA ALA A 62 -9.41 -21.29 13.04
C ALA A 62 -10.68 -20.70 13.65
N ASN A 63 -11.53 -21.54 14.23
CA ASN A 63 -12.75 -21.09 14.90
C ASN A 63 -12.44 -20.08 16.01
N SER A 64 -11.46 -20.40 16.86
CA SER A 64 -11.09 -19.51 17.96
C SER A 64 -10.52 -18.17 17.51
N ALA A 65 -9.86 -18.13 16.34
CA ALA A 65 -9.31 -16.91 15.76
C ALA A 65 -10.44 -16.00 15.24
N VAL A 66 -11.42 -16.58 14.54
CA VAL A 66 -12.63 -15.85 14.07
C VAL A 66 -13.45 -15.36 15.26
N ASP A 67 -13.71 -16.21 16.26
CA ASP A 67 -14.44 -15.84 17.47
C ASP A 67 -13.80 -14.65 18.20
N ARG A 68 -12.46 -14.62 18.28
CA ARG A 68 -11.73 -13.50 18.90
C ARG A 68 -11.85 -12.24 18.06
N TYR A 69 -11.71 -12.36 16.74
CA TYR A 69 -11.86 -11.25 15.81
C TYR A 69 -13.25 -10.61 15.93
N GLU A 70 -14.32 -11.39 15.94
CA GLU A 70 -15.68 -10.87 16.13
C GLU A 70 -15.84 -10.15 17.47
N LYS A 71 -15.33 -10.74 18.56
CA LYS A 71 -15.36 -10.12 19.90
C LYS A 71 -14.62 -8.79 19.98
N THR A 72 -13.64 -8.54 19.11
CA THR A 72 -12.94 -7.23 19.06
C THR A 72 -13.85 -6.07 18.65
N PHE A 73 -14.94 -6.35 17.94
CA PHE A 73 -15.93 -5.35 17.56
C PHE A 73 -17.01 -5.15 18.62
N GLU A 74 -17.24 -6.15 19.48
CA GLU A 74 -18.22 -6.08 20.57
C GLU A 74 -17.65 -5.38 21.82
N LYS A 75 -16.35 -5.53 22.07
CA LYS A 75 -15.69 -4.98 23.26
C LYS A 75 -14.47 -4.18 22.84
N PRO A 76 -14.40 -2.86 23.16
CA PRO A 76 -13.15 -2.13 23.06
C PRO A 76 -12.07 -2.94 23.78
N GLN A 77 -10.93 -3.15 23.11
CA GLN A 77 -9.80 -3.86 23.68
C GLN A 77 -9.54 -3.27 25.08
N PRO A 78 -9.46 -4.09 26.15
CA PRO A 78 -8.98 -3.60 27.43
C PRO A 78 -7.67 -2.87 27.16
N THR A 79 -7.55 -1.62 27.61
CA THR A 79 -6.28 -0.91 27.56
C THR A 79 -5.25 -1.78 28.25
N GLU A 80 -4.40 -2.44 27.46
CA GLU A 80 -3.26 -3.18 27.99
C GLU A 80 -2.50 -2.16 28.84
N ASN A 81 -2.44 -2.40 30.16
CA ASN A 81 -1.70 -1.53 31.07
C ASN A 81 -0.23 -1.69 30.71
N ILE A 82 0.25 -0.86 29.79
CA ILE A 82 1.65 -0.72 29.47
C ILE A 82 2.32 -0.35 30.79
N PHE A 83 3.00 -1.31 31.42
CA PHE A 83 3.92 -1.00 32.50
C PHE A 83 5.04 -0.18 31.87
N ASN A 84 4.95 1.14 31.95
CA ASN A 84 6.07 2.04 31.73
C ASN A 84 7.10 1.74 32.83
N ILE A 85 7.94 0.72 32.60
CA ILE A 85 9.10 0.43 33.42
C ILE A 85 10.01 1.65 33.27
N GLY A 86 10.00 2.49 34.30
CA GLY A 86 10.72 3.76 34.36
C GLY A 86 12.22 3.54 34.22
N VAL A 87 12.73 3.73 33.01
CA VAL A 87 14.14 4.05 32.78
C VAL A 87 14.32 5.52 33.17
N GLY A 88 15.05 5.73 34.26
CA GLY A 88 15.29 7.03 34.86
C GLY A 88 16.07 7.97 33.94
N THR A 89 15.56 9.19 33.80
CA THR A 89 16.36 10.38 33.51
C THR A 89 16.03 11.44 34.55
N SER A 90 16.89 11.47 35.57
CA SER A 90 17.36 12.66 36.30
C SER A 90 16.41 13.85 36.48
N ASN A 91 15.73 13.93 37.64
CA ASN A 91 15.81 15.16 38.45
C ASN A 91 15.57 14.82 39.93
N SER A 92 16.67 14.79 40.68
CA SER A 92 16.71 14.62 42.13
C SER A 92 16.16 15.87 42.82
N SER A 93 14.98 15.77 43.44
CA SER A 93 14.59 16.66 44.55
C SER A 93 13.47 16.03 45.38
N SER A 94 13.82 15.10 46.28
CA SER A 94 13.01 14.76 47.45
C SER A 94 13.92 14.56 48.65
N SER A 95 14.07 15.63 49.45
CA SER A 95 14.54 15.56 50.83
C SER A 95 13.34 15.87 51.71
N GLY A 96 12.91 14.91 52.53
CA GLY A 96 11.80 15.10 53.46
C GLY A 96 11.19 13.77 53.92
N GLY A 97 12.01 12.92 54.54
CA GLY A 97 11.54 11.73 55.26
C GLY A 97 11.67 11.94 56.76
N GLY A 98 10.76 11.36 57.55
CA GLY A 98 10.94 11.28 58.99
C GLY A 98 9.67 10.93 59.73
N ARG A 99 9.67 9.73 60.31
CA ARG A 99 8.67 9.10 61.17
C ARG A 99 8.55 9.81 62.52
#